data_AF-A0A5P0YP89-F1
#
_entry.id   AF-A0A5P0YP89-F1
#
_cell.length_a   1.000
_cell.length_b   1.000
_cell.length_c   1.000
_cell.angle_alpha   90.00
_cell.angle_beta   90.00
_cell.angle_gamma   90.00
#
_symmetry.space_group_name_H-M   'P 1'
#
loop_
_entity.id
_entity.type
_entity.pdbx_description
1 polymer ?
#
loop_
_entity_poly.entity_id
_entity_poly.type
_entity_poly.pdbx_seq_one_letter_code
_entity_poly.pdbx_strand_id
1 'polypeptide(L)'
;MADNSPVPEPRRSMAMHNDWWLSGWEHVLPRQGFPLTMLIGTASQPGFTGSLDDLLHEIFDGRWDMIGGDLDGALTFSWPNEEWDYEAAPEGREACEAARWEEFSTMLTTAGFPVPQTVRDLSELYLTWGLATREETSEGTRWSMPAALPLPGDLLPLDPELTERLDGIRWTRRTGPLLDTLIAHLIDDLGEPAETLTSLDQLAAATGQDVDDVRLALAELVTSGDARVQRGEELADAERLEAHRRFRLVMDWAHFHENRIQVSRG
;
A
#
# COMPACT_ATOMS: atom_id res chain seq x y z
N MET A 1 3.51 -49.23 26.71
CA MET A 1 4.26 -48.01 26.38
C MET A 1 3.42 -47.25 25.39
N ALA A 2 2.89 -46.09 25.78
CA ALA A 2 2.14 -45.24 24.86
C ALA A 2 3.16 -44.49 24.01
N ASP A 3 3.04 -44.68 22.70
CA ASP A 3 3.80 -44.01 21.66
C ASP A 3 3.33 -42.55 21.63
N ASN A 4 4.06 -41.67 22.32
CA ASN A 4 3.83 -40.22 22.27
C ASN A 4 4.47 -39.72 20.98
N SER A 5 3.80 -39.96 19.85
CA SER A 5 4.09 -39.19 18.63
C SER A 5 3.90 -37.71 18.98
N PRO A 6 4.93 -36.86 18.82
CA PRO A 6 4.78 -35.44 19.08
C PRO A 6 3.69 -34.90 18.16
N VAL A 7 2.70 -34.23 18.76
CA VAL A 7 1.74 -33.43 18.01
C VAL A 7 2.57 -32.41 17.21
N PRO A 8 2.41 -32.30 15.88
CA PRO A 8 3.12 -31.30 15.10
C PRO A 8 2.87 -29.94 15.74
N GLU A 9 3.94 -29.19 16.05
CA GLU A 9 3.77 -27.82 16.50
C GLU A 9 2.92 -27.05 15.48
N PRO A 10 2.03 -26.14 15.93
CA PRO A 10 1.23 -25.36 15.02
C PRO A 10 2.16 -24.60 14.07
N ARG A 11 2.03 -24.85 12.76
CA ARG A 11 2.77 -24.10 11.74
C ARG A 11 2.54 -22.61 11.95
N ARG A 12 3.61 -21.82 11.85
CA ARG A 12 3.53 -20.35 11.95
C ARG A 12 2.53 -19.83 10.94
N SER A 13 1.73 -18.85 11.37
CA SER A 13 0.84 -18.14 10.47
C SER A 13 1.63 -17.07 9.73
N MET A 14 1.44 -16.99 8.42
CA MET A 14 2.03 -15.94 7.61
C MET A 14 1.61 -14.57 8.12
N ALA A 15 2.56 -13.67 8.31
CA ALA A 15 2.30 -12.27 8.64
C ALA A 15 2.62 -11.36 7.45
N MET A 16 1.81 -10.32 7.31
CA MET A 16 2.04 -9.25 6.36
C MET A 16 2.33 -7.94 7.09
N HIS A 17 3.26 -7.15 6.57
CA HIS A 17 3.56 -5.84 7.11
C HIS A 17 2.43 -4.85 6.78
N ASN A 18 1.88 -4.17 7.80
CA ASN A 18 0.72 -3.28 7.63
C ASN A 18 0.99 -2.14 6.63
N ASP A 19 2.21 -1.60 6.63
CA ASP A 19 2.58 -0.46 5.78
C ASP A 19 2.90 -0.83 4.34
N TRP A 20 2.92 -2.11 3.96
CA TRP A 20 3.34 -2.53 2.61
C TRP A 20 2.58 -1.82 1.48
N TRP A 21 1.27 -1.72 1.64
CA TRP A 21 0.45 -1.09 0.62
C TRP A 21 0.47 0.43 0.70
N LEU A 22 0.72 1.00 1.88
CA LEU A 22 0.86 2.44 2.06
C LEU A 22 2.22 2.93 1.52
N SER A 23 3.27 2.12 1.62
CA SER A 23 4.59 2.49 1.12
C SER A 23 4.62 2.54 -0.42
N GLY A 24 3.78 1.74 -1.09
CA GLY A 24 3.70 1.70 -2.56
C GLY A 24 4.78 0.86 -3.23
N TRP A 25 5.50 0.03 -2.46
CA TRP A 25 6.54 -0.86 -2.99
C TRP A 25 6.00 -1.87 -4.00
N GLU A 26 4.71 -2.20 -3.93
CA GLU A 26 4.01 -3.07 -4.89
C GLU A 26 4.00 -2.55 -6.33
N HIS A 27 4.20 -1.24 -6.54
CA HIS A 27 4.25 -0.64 -7.88
C HIS A 27 5.66 -0.51 -8.43
N VAL A 28 6.68 -0.82 -7.62
CA VAL A 28 8.09 -0.58 -7.94
C VAL A 28 8.85 -1.91 -8.06
N LEU A 29 8.52 -2.88 -7.21
CA LEU A 29 9.24 -4.15 -7.14
C LEU A 29 8.71 -5.19 -8.12
N PRO A 30 9.55 -6.17 -8.50
CA PRO A 30 9.09 -7.41 -9.12
C PRO A 30 8.03 -8.10 -8.27
N ARG A 31 7.24 -8.99 -8.87
CA ARG A 31 6.09 -9.64 -8.22
C ARG A 31 6.47 -10.33 -6.91
N GLN A 32 7.70 -10.82 -6.80
CA GLN A 32 8.22 -11.53 -5.64
C GLN A 32 8.43 -10.60 -4.42
N GLY A 33 8.40 -9.27 -4.58
CA GLY A 33 8.52 -8.33 -3.47
C GLY A 33 7.42 -8.52 -2.40
N PHE A 34 6.17 -8.70 -2.84
CA PHE A 34 5.06 -8.97 -1.92
C PHE A 34 5.24 -10.26 -1.10
N PRO A 35 5.41 -11.45 -1.69
CA PRO A 35 5.60 -12.67 -0.93
C PRO A 35 6.91 -12.68 -0.13
N LEU A 36 7.98 -12.03 -0.61
CA LEU A 36 9.20 -11.86 0.18
C LEU A 36 8.95 -11.01 1.43
N THR A 37 8.16 -9.94 1.33
CA THR A 37 7.73 -9.14 2.48
C THR A 37 6.95 -9.98 3.48
N MET A 38 6.03 -10.83 3.01
CA MET A 38 5.32 -11.76 3.88
C MET A 38 6.27 -12.75 4.58
N LEU A 39 7.26 -13.27 3.86
CA LEU A 39 8.23 -14.23 4.40
C LEU A 39 9.08 -13.57 5.50
N ILE A 40 9.61 -12.37 5.24
CA ILE A 40 10.41 -11.61 6.22
C ILE A 40 9.54 -11.16 7.40
N GLY A 41 8.29 -10.73 7.16
CA GLY A 41 7.35 -10.38 8.22
C GLY A 41 7.06 -11.57 9.14
N THR A 42 6.99 -12.77 8.57
CA THR A 42 6.84 -14.02 9.33
C THR A 42 8.13 -14.38 10.07
N ALA A 43 9.30 -14.20 9.45
CA ALA A 43 10.61 -14.38 10.10
C ALA A 43 10.83 -13.39 11.26
N SER A 44 10.15 -12.24 11.23
CA SER A 44 10.23 -11.21 12.27
C SER A 44 9.32 -11.48 13.47
N GLN A 45 8.50 -12.54 13.43
CA GLN A 45 7.65 -12.90 14.55
C GLN A 45 8.47 -13.41 15.75
N PRO A 46 8.01 -13.16 16.99
CA PRO A 46 8.65 -13.73 18.17
C PRO A 46 8.80 -15.25 18.09
N GLY A 47 9.96 -15.76 18.52
CA GLY A 47 10.25 -17.19 18.54
C GLY A 47 10.72 -17.77 17.21
N PHE A 48 10.93 -16.98 16.16
CA PHE A 48 11.72 -17.40 15.00
C PHE A 48 13.19 -17.04 15.19
N THR A 49 14.09 -17.97 14.88
CA THR A 49 15.52 -17.71 14.77
C THR A 49 16.07 -18.67 13.73
N GLY A 50 16.59 -18.14 12.62
CA GLY A 50 16.95 -18.92 11.44
C GLY A 50 17.01 -18.10 10.16
N SER A 51 17.45 -18.74 9.10
CA SER A 51 17.49 -18.16 7.75
C SER A 51 16.10 -18.13 7.11
N LEU A 52 15.95 -17.37 6.02
CA LEU A 52 14.72 -17.43 5.22
C LEU A 52 14.53 -18.80 4.55
N ASP A 53 15.61 -19.53 4.25
CA ASP A 53 15.55 -20.91 3.75
C ASP A 53 14.95 -21.86 4.81
N ASP A 54 15.34 -21.71 6.08
CA ASP A 54 14.78 -22.50 7.20
C ASP A 54 13.28 -22.24 7.34
N LEU A 55 12.85 -20.97 7.25
CA LEU A 55 11.43 -20.61 7.32
C LEU A 55 10.63 -21.14 6.13
N LEU A 56 11.19 -21.03 4.93
CA LEU A 56 10.59 -21.56 3.71
C LEU A 56 10.43 -23.10 3.81
N HIS A 57 11.41 -23.78 4.41
CA HIS A 57 11.34 -25.21 4.69
C HIS A 57 10.26 -25.54 5.73
N GLU A 58 10.20 -24.79 6.82
CA GLU A 58 9.22 -24.99 7.90
C GLU A 58 7.77 -24.87 7.40
N ILE A 59 7.47 -23.86 6.58
CA ILE A 59 6.09 -23.53 6.20
C ILE A 59 5.68 -24.20 4.89
N PHE A 60 6.59 -24.30 3.92
CA PHE A 60 6.30 -24.66 2.54
C PHE A 60 7.14 -25.85 2.03
N ASP A 61 7.77 -26.62 2.92
CA ASP A 61 8.64 -27.75 2.56
C ASP A 61 9.76 -27.36 1.57
N GLY A 62 10.18 -26.09 1.61
CA GLY A 62 11.27 -25.51 0.83
C GLY A 62 10.85 -24.98 -0.54
N ARG A 63 9.55 -25.02 -0.87
CA ARG A 63 9.05 -24.55 -2.16
C ARG A 63 7.76 -23.74 -2.06
N TRP A 64 7.79 -22.51 -2.55
CA TRP A 64 6.62 -21.64 -2.65
C TRP A 64 6.55 -20.94 -4.00
N ASP A 65 5.55 -21.29 -4.80
CA ASP A 65 5.41 -20.79 -6.17
C ASP A 65 5.25 -19.24 -6.24
N MET A 66 4.77 -18.61 -5.15
CA MET A 66 4.68 -17.15 -5.09
C MET A 66 6.06 -16.46 -5.06
N ILE A 67 7.12 -17.09 -4.57
CA ILE A 67 8.48 -16.56 -4.74
C ILE A 67 9.18 -17.11 -5.99
N GLY A 68 8.52 -17.96 -6.77
CA GLY A 68 9.12 -18.59 -7.96
C GLY A 68 9.83 -19.92 -7.67
N GLY A 69 9.48 -20.57 -6.56
CA GLY A 69 10.07 -21.84 -6.15
C GLY A 69 10.80 -21.69 -4.82
N ASP A 70 12.04 -21.25 -4.86
CA ASP A 70 12.87 -21.00 -3.68
C ASP A 70 13.48 -19.60 -3.73
N LEU A 71 14.41 -19.29 -2.80
CA LEU A 71 15.08 -17.99 -2.77
C LEU A 71 16.04 -17.77 -3.95
N ASP A 72 16.49 -18.82 -4.63
CA ASP A 72 17.35 -18.72 -5.81
C ASP A 72 16.53 -18.65 -7.11
N GLY A 73 15.20 -18.65 -6.99
CA GLY A 73 14.26 -18.43 -8.08
C GLY A 73 14.41 -17.06 -8.75
N ALA A 74 14.25 -17.04 -10.07
CA ALA A 74 14.31 -15.82 -10.85
C ALA A 74 13.12 -14.88 -10.56
N LEU A 75 13.41 -13.58 -10.62
CA LEU A 75 12.41 -12.54 -10.45
C LEU A 75 11.58 -12.35 -11.74
N THR A 76 10.31 -11.96 -11.60
CA THR A 76 9.42 -11.65 -12.73
C THR A 76 8.47 -10.52 -12.38
N PHE A 77 8.00 -9.77 -13.37
CA PHE A 77 6.96 -8.74 -13.22
C PHE A 77 5.55 -9.27 -13.54
N SER A 78 5.45 -10.34 -14.33
CA SER A 78 4.18 -11.02 -14.66
C SER A 78 4.06 -12.42 -14.08
N TRP A 79 2.84 -12.92 -13.88
CA TRP A 79 2.61 -14.31 -13.45
C TRP A 79 2.62 -15.27 -14.63
N PRO A 80 3.32 -16.43 -14.59
CA PRO A 80 3.34 -17.41 -15.68
C PRO A 80 1.97 -17.78 -16.26
N ASN A 81 0.94 -17.79 -15.42
CA ASN A 81 -0.42 -18.18 -15.80
C ASN A 81 -1.39 -16.99 -15.88
N GLU A 82 -0.89 -15.75 -15.87
CA GLU A 82 -1.71 -14.56 -16.07
C GLU A 82 -2.28 -14.56 -17.48
N GLU A 83 -3.59 -14.34 -17.60
CA GLU A 83 -4.21 -14.06 -18.89
C GLU A 83 -3.71 -12.71 -19.39
N TRP A 84 -3.19 -12.67 -20.63
CA TRP A 84 -2.57 -11.48 -21.17
C TRP A 84 -3.55 -10.69 -22.03
N ASP A 85 -3.74 -9.41 -21.68
CA ASP A 85 -4.55 -8.49 -22.46
C ASP A 85 -3.75 -7.90 -23.62
N TYR A 86 -3.93 -8.46 -24.82
CA TYR A 86 -3.29 -7.99 -26.04
C TYR A 86 -3.92 -6.72 -26.61
N GLU A 87 -5.10 -6.30 -26.14
CA GLU A 87 -5.67 -4.99 -26.50
C GLU A 87 -4.97 -3.88 -25.73
N ALA A 88 -4.72 -4.09 -24.44
CA ALA A 88 -3.99 -3.15 -23.59
C ALA A 88 -2.47 -3.14 -23.85
N ALA A 89 -1.88 -4.29 -24.19
CA ALA A 89 -0.45 -4.47 -24.42
C ALA A 89 -0.17 -5.32 -25.68
N PRO A 90 -0.32 -4.75 -26.88
CA PRO A 90 -0.23 -5.47 -28.15
C PRO A 90 1.17 -6.02 -28.46
N GLU A 91 2.22 -5.45 -27.85
CA GLU A 91 3.60 -5.92 -27.97
C GLU A 91 3.80 -7.30 -27.33
N GLY A 92 2.86 -7.73 -26.49
CA GLY A 92 2.85 -9.02 -25.86
C GLY A 92 3.70 -9.10 -24.59
N ARG A 93 3.50 -10.21 -23.88
CA ARG A 93 4.04 -10.40 -22.53
C ARG A 93 5.55 -10.27 -22.40
N GLU A 94 6.31 -10.89 -23.30
CA GLU A 94 7.77 -10.88 -23.24
C GLU A 94 8.34 -9.47 -23.43
N ALA A 95 7.74 -8.67 -24.32
CA ALA A 95 8.16 -7.30 -24.55
C ALA A 95 7.85 -6.40 -23.34
N CYS A 96 6.67 -6.56 -22.73
CA CYS A 96 6.30 -5.81 -21.52
C CYS A 96 7.17 -6.20 -20.32
N GLU A 97 7.45 -7.50 -20.14
CA GLU A 97 8.37 -7.99 -19.11
C GLU A 97 9.78 -7.39 -19.30
N ALA A 98 10.30 -7.37 -20.53
CA ALA A 98 11.60 -6.77 -20.84
C ALA A 98 11.63 -5.26 -20.57
N ALA A 99 10.57 -4.54 -20.94
CA ALA A 99 10.46 -3.10 -20.67
C ALA A 99 10.44 -2.79 -19.17
N ARG A 100 9.71 -3.57 -18.37
CA ARG A 100 9.71 -3.46 -16.90
C ARG A 100 11.09 -3.73 -16.30
N TRP A 101 11.80 -4.73 -16.83
CA TRP A 101 13.17 -5.00 -16.41
C TRP A 101 14.13 -3.87 -16.76
N GLU A 102 14.00 -3.26 -17.93
CA GLU A 102 14.81 -2.11 -18.34
C GLU A 102 14.57 -0.90 -17.42
N GLU A 103 13.30 -0.58 -17.15
CA GLU A 103 12.88 0.46 -16.22
C GLU A 103 13.47 0.24 -14.82
N PHE A 104 13.22 -0.95 -14.25
CA PHE A 104 13.69 -1.32 -12.91
C PHE A 104 15.21 -1.32 -12.81
N SER A 105 15.91 -1.88 -13.80
CA SER A 105 17.37 -1.93 -13.82
C SER A 105 17.98 -0.53 -13.93
N THR A 106 17.39 0.34 -14.74
CA THR A 106 17.84 1.74 -14.89
C THR A 106 17.68 2.51 -13.58
N MET A 107 16.53 2.35 -12.91
CA MET A 107 16.26 2.97 -11.61
C MET A 107 17.28 2.52 -10.54
N LEU A 108 17.53 1.21 -10.44
CA LEU A 108 18.51 0.66 -9.48
C LEU A 108 19.93 1.13 -9.76
N THR A 109 20.37 1.02 -11.01
CA THR A 109 21.74 1.41 -11.39
C THR A 109 21.98 2.91 -11.22
N THR A 110 20.98 3.75 -11.49
CA THR A 110 21.04 5.21 -11.24
C THR A 110 21.17 5.52 -9.75
N ALA A 111 20.47 4.76 -8.89
CA ALA A 111 20.59 4.87 -7.44
C ALA A 111 21.89 4.24 -6.88
N GLY A 112 22.70 3.59 -7.71
CA GLY A 112 23.94 2.92 -7.30
C GLY A 112 23.73 1.54 -6.67
N PHE A 113 22.57 0.92 -6.86
CA PHE A 113 22.27 -0.43 -6.37
C PHE A 113 22.52 -1.51 -7.43
N PRO A 114 22.90 -2.73 -7.02
CA PRO A 114 22.98 -3.86 -7.94
C PRO A 114 21.59 -4.28 -8.43
N VAL A 115 21.51 -4.78 -9.67
CA VAL A 115 20.27 -5.35 -10.22
C VAL A 115 20.12 -6.80 -9.74
N PRO A 116 19.07 -7.12 -8.94
CA PRO A 116 18.89 -8.44 -8.38
C PRO A 116 18.50 -9.44 -9.47
N GLN A 117 19.05 -10.65 -9.43
CA GLN A 117 18.70 -11.72 -10.37
C GLN A 117 17.75 -12.73 -9.72
N THR A 118 17.86 -12.88 -8.40
CA THR A 118 17.12 -13.86 -7.60
C THR A 118 16.33 -13.20 -6.47
N VAL A 119 15.40 -13.94 -5.87
CA VAL A 119 14.70 -13.50 -4.64
C VAL A 119 15.68 -13.27 -3.49
N ARG A 120 16.76 -14.05 -3.41
CA ARG A 120 17.85 -13.87 -2.44
C ARG A 120 18.54 -12.53 -2.64
N ASP A 121 18.89 -12.18 -3.87
CA ASP A 121 19.49 -10.86 -4.17
C ASP A 121 18.52 -9.73 -3.79
N LEU A 122 17.23 -9.90 -4.08
CA LEU A 122 16.20 -8.93 -3.69
C LEU A 122 16.10 -8.79 -2.16
N SER A 123 16.27 -9.88 -1.41
CA SER A 123 16.28 -9.84 0.06
C SER A 123 17.47 -9.07 0.63
N GLU A 124 18.64 -9.12 -0.03
CA GLU A 124 19.79 -8.30 0.37
C GLU A 124 19.59 -6.82 0.03
N LEU A 125 18.84 -6.51 -1.04
CA LEU A 125 18.38 -5.13 -1.29
C LEU A 125 17.40 -4.64 -0.22
N TYR A 126 16.50 -5.50 0.27
CA TYR A 126 15.60 -5.14 1.38
C TYR A 126 16.37 -4.74 2.64
N LEU A 127 17.46 -5.46 2.95
CA LEU A 127 18.37 -5.10 4.04
C LEU A 127 19.07 -3.77 3.78
N THR A 128 19.54 -3.55 2.54
CA THR A 128 20.21 -2.31 2.14
C THR A 128 19.29 -1.08 2.23
N TRP A 129 18.03 -1.24 1.84
CA TRP A 129 17.00 -0.21 1.88
C TRP A 129 16.38 -0.01 3.26
N GLY A 130 16.72 -0.85 4.24
CA GLY A 130 16.12 -0.79 5.58
C GLY A 130 14.65 -1.23 5.61
N LEU A 131 14.17 -1.95 4.59
CA LEU A 131 12.86 -2.62 4.62
C LEU A 131 12.85 -3.78 5.61
N ALA A 132 14.02 -4.33 5.87
CA ALA A 132 14.25 -5.38 6.85
C ALA A 132 15.62 -5.16 7.51
N THR A 133 15.80 -5.81 8.66
CA THR A 133 17.10 -5.92 9.33
C THR A 133 17.33 -7.37 9.71
N ARG A 134 18.61 -7.74 9.73
CA ARG A 134 19.10 -9.07 10.09
C ARG A 134 20.20 -8.92 11.14
N GLU A 135 20.03 -9.58 12.27
CA GLU A 135 21.02 -9.64 13.34
C GLU A 135 21.47 -11.09 13.55
N GLU A 136 22.78 -11.35 13.45
CA GLU A 136 23.33 -12.67 13.77
C GLU A 136 23.54 -12.80 15.27
N THR A 137 22.85 -13.76 15.90
CA THR A 137 22.95 -14.03 17.33
C THR A 137 23.54 -15.43 17.58
N SER A 138 23.88 -15.72 18.83
CA SER A 138 24.33 -17.08 19.21
C SER A 138 23.26 -18.16 19.04
N GLU A 139 21.98 -17.77 18.97
CA GLU A 139 20.84 -18.66 18.76
C GLU A 139 20.49 -18.80 17.27
N GLY A 140 21.16 -18.03 16.40
CA GLY A 140 20.96 -17.96 14.96
C GLY A 140 20.54 -16.57 14.49
N THR A 141 19.99 -16.50 13.29
CA THR A 141 19.66 -15.23 12.63
C THR A 141 18.30 -14.70 13.10
N ARG A 142 18.27 -13.44 13.55
CA ARG A 142 17.04 -12.73 13.93
C ARG A 142 16.67 -11.70 12.87
N TRP A 143 15.42 -11.74 12.42
CA TRP A 143 14.88 -10.77 11.48
C TRP A 143 14.00 -9.75 12.19
N SER A 144 13.98 -8.52 11.69
CA SER A 144 12.98 -7.54 12.09
C SER A 144 12.66 -6.57 10.96
N MET A 145 11.49 -5.96 11.00
CA MET A 145 11.05 -4.93 10.06
C MET A 145 10.78 -3.63 10.83
N PRO A 146 11.06 -2.45 10.24
CA PRO A 146 10.74 -1.19 10.89
C PRO A 146 9.22 -1.02 11.00
N ALA A 147 8.75 -0.30 12.02
CA ALA A 147 7.32 -0.05 12.21
C ALA A 147 6.68 0.67 11.02
N ALA A 148 7.45 1.55 10.36
CA ALA A 148 7.08 2.20 9.10
C ALA A 148 8.13 1.88 8.04
N LEU A 149 7.67 1.45 6.87
CA LEU A 149 8.56 1.19 5.74
C LEU A 149 8.99 2.52 5.09
N PRO A 150 10.29 2.68 4.75
CA PRO A 150 10.71 3.82 3.94
C PRO A 150 9.99 3.82 2.59
N LEU A 151 9.76 5.02 2.04
CA LEU A 151 9.08 5.16 0.76
C LEU A 151 10.05 4.87 -0.39
N PRO A 152 9.59 4.31 -1.51
CA PRO A 152 10.44 4.09 -2.68
C PRO A 152 11.11 5.38 -3.16
N GLY A 153 10.39 6.51 -3.13
CA GLY A 153 10.90 7.82 -3.56
C GLY A 153 12.00 8.40 -2.67
N ASP A 154 12.15 7.92 -1.44
CA ASP A 154 13.26 8.32 -0.55
C ASP A 154 14.57 7.62 -0.93
N LEU A 155 14.49 6.51 -1.66
CA LEU A 155 15.62 5.59 -1.90
C LEU A 155 15.96 5.44 -3.38
N LEU A 156 14.99 5.62 -4.26
CA LEU A 156 15.09 5.40 -5.69
C LEU A 156 14.69 6.66 -6.46
N PRO A 157 15.38 6.98 -7.58
CA PRO A 157 15.00 8.07 -8.46
C PRO A 157 13.77 7.65 -9.26
N LEU A 158 12.58 7.93 -8.73
CA LEU A 158 11.32 7.70 -9.44
C LEU A 158 11.10 8.79 -10.48
N ASP A 159 10.44 8.44 -11.57
CA ASP A 159 9.93 9.45 -12.49
C ASP A 159 8.78 10.26 -11.83
N PRO A 160 8.50 11.47 -12.34
CA PRO A 160 7.47 12.33 -11.76
C PRO A 160 6.06 11.73 -11.81
N GLU A 161 5.73 10.96 -12.86
CA GLU A 161 4.39 10.38 -13.04
C GLU A 161 4.15 9.26 -12.02
N LEU A 162 5.13 8.38 -11.82
CA LEU A 162 5.09 7.35 -10.79
C LEU A 162 5.07 7.96 -9.39
N THR A 163 5.82 9.04 -9.15
CA THR A 163 5.81 9.75 -7.87
C THR A 163 4.42 10.29 -7.55
N GLU A 164 3.81 11.02 -8.50
CA GLU A 164 2.46 11.58 -8.37
C GLU A 164 1.42 10.46 -8.16
N ARG A 165 1.53 9.37 -8.91
CA ARG A 165 0.65 8.20 -8.76
C ARG A 165 0.76 7.60 -7.36
N LEU A 166 1.97 7.41 -6.84
CA LEU A 166 2.20 6.84 -5.51
C LEU A 166 1.69 7.78 -4.41
N ASP A 167 1.89 9.08 -4.56
CA ASP A 167 1.33 10.10 -3.66
C ASP A 167 -0.20 10.08 -3.67
N GLY A 168 -0.82 9.97 -4.85
CA GLY A 168 -2.27 9.83 -5.00
C GLY A 168 -2.81 8.57 -4.31
N ILE A 169 -2.15 7.42 -4.47
CA ILE A 169 -2.56 6.16 -3.80
C ILE A 169 -2.48 6.30 -2.28
N ARG A 170 -1.39 6.88 -1.77
CA ARG A 170 -1.22 7.15 -0.33
C ARG A 170 -2.31 8.07 0.19
N TRP A 171 -2.58 9.14 -0.55
CA TRP A 171 -3.61 10.10 -0.23
C TRP A 171 -4.97 9.41 -0.14
N THR A 172 -5.40 8.69 -1.17
CA THR A 172 -6.68 7.98 -1.20
C THR A 172 -6.82 6.93 -0.10
N ARG A 173 -5.76 6.16 0.20
CA ARG A 173 -5.80 5.17 1.30
C ARG A 173 -5.93 5.84 2.67
N ARG A 174 -5.34 7.01 2.86
CA ARG A 174 -5.44 7.79 4.09
C ARG A 174 -6.80 8.46 4.21
N THR A 175 -7.30 9.06 3.14
CA THR A 175 -8.54 9.85 3.16
C THR A 175 -9.79 8.99 3.02
N GLY A 176 -9.72 7.81 2.39
CA GLY A 176 -10.87 6.93 2.13
C GLY A 176 -11.76 6.67 3.36
N PRO A 177 -11.24 6.09 4.46
CA PRO A 177 -12.06 5.85 5.66
C PRO A 177 -12.62 7.14 6.29
N LEU A 178 -11.85 8.23 6.21
CA LEU A 178 -12.26 9.53 6.74
C LEU A 178 -13.42 10.11 5.92
N LEU A 179 -13.32 9.93 4.60
CA LEU A 179 -14.31 10.34 3.63
C LEU A 179 -15.58 9.51 3.74
N ASP A 180 -15.48 8.20 3.89
CA ASP A 180 -16.63 7.30 4.08
C ASP A 180 -17.45 7.72 5.29
N THR A 181 -16.77 8.08 6.39
CA THR A 181 -17.43 8.57 7.61
C THR A 181 -18.16 9.90 7.37
N LEU A 182 -17.51 10.85 6.67
CA LEU A 182 -18.12 12.13 6.33
C LEU A 182 -19.30 11.96 5.35
N ILE A 183 -19.16 11.12 4.33
CA ILE A 183 -20.20 10.80 3.35
C ILE A 183 -21.39 10.15 4.05
N ALA A 184 -21.18 9.17 4.92
CA ALA A 184 -22.25 8.53 5.68
C ALA A 184 -23.04 9.57 6.48
N HIS A 185 -22.37 10.52 7.14
CA HIS A 185 -23.06 11.61 7.82
C HIS A 185 -23.89 12.48 6.84
N LEU A 186 -23.33 12.87 5.70
CA LEU A 186 -24.03 13.71 4.71
C LEU A 186 -25.25 13.00 4.08
N ILE A 187 -25.16 11.69 3.84
CA ILE A 187 -26.24 10.90 3.23
C ILE A 187 -27.25 10.45 4.30
N ASP A 188 -26.79 9.72 5.32
CA ASP A 188 -27.68 9.02 6.26
C ASP A 188 -28.28 9.97 7.30
N ASP A 189 -27.52 10.94 7.80
CA ASP A 189 -28.01 11.86 8.84
C ASP A 189 -28.63 13.13 8.27
N LEU A 190 -28.07 13.68 7.18
CA LEU A 190 -28.52 14.95 6.59
C LEU A 190 -29.43 14.77 5.36
N GLY A 191 -29.50 13.57 4.77
CA GLY A 191 -30.40 13.28 3.65
C GLY A 191 -29.98 13.92 2.33
N GLU A 192 -28.69 13.90 2.01
CA GLU A 192 -28.10 14.44 0.77
C GLU A 192 -28.41 15.94 0.53
N PRO A 193 -28.06 16.83 1.47
CA PRO A 193 -28.32 18.25 1.31
C PRO A 193 -27.50 18.83 0.15
N ALA A 194 -28.12 19.63 -0.72
CA ALA A 194 -27.39 20.34 -1.78
C ALA A 194 -26.41 21.38 -1.22
N GLU A 195 -26.77 22.02 -0.10
CA GLU A 195 -25.93 22.97 0.63
C GLU A 195 -26.09 22.77 2.14
N THR A 196 -24.97 22.77 2.87
CA THR A 196 -24.93 22.73 4.34
C THR A 196 -24.09 23.87 4.90
N LEU A 197 -24.66 24.68 5.80
CA LEU A 197 -23.93 25.72 6.53
C LEU A 197 -23.36 25.15 7.85
N THR A 198 -22.08 24.79 7.85
CA THR A 198 -21.42 24.09 8.97
C THR A 198 -20.08 24.74 9.34
N SER A 199 -19.31 24.10 10.22
CA SER A 199 -17.90 24.40 10.56
C SER A 199 -17.15 23.08 10.75
N LEU A 200 -15.81 23.10 10.78
CA LEU A 200 -15.06 21.85 10.97
C LEU A 200 -15.35 21.26 12.36
N ASP A 201 -15.48 22.09 13.40
CA ASP A 201 -15.82 21.63 14.75
C ASP A 201 -17.16 20.89 14.79
N GLN A 202 -18.15 21.38 14.02
CA GLN A 202 -19.47 20.75 13.95
C GLN A 202 -19.44 19.42 13.19
N LEU A 203 -18.71 19.37 12.08
CA LEU A 203 -18.55 18.13 11.33
C LEU A 203 -17.76 17.09 12.13
N ALA A 204 -16.67 17.49 12.78
CA ALA A 204 -15.87 16.63 13.66
C ALA A 204 -16.70 16.05 14.80
N ALA A 205 -17.52 16.89 15.44
CA ALA A 205 -18.43 16.43 16.49
C ALA A 205 -19.52 15.47 15.96
N ALA A 206 -20.00 15.67 14.73
CA ALA A 206 -21.03 14.83 14.12
C ALA A 206 -20.49 13.47 13.64
N THR A 207 -19.27 13.44 13.09
CA THR A 207 -18.65 12.22 12.57
C THR A 207 -17.81 11.48 13.60
N GLY A 208 -17.55 12.09 14.76
CA GLY A 208 -16.65 11.53 15.79
C GLY A 208 -15.17 11.54 15.39
N GLN A 209 -14.80 12.31 14.35
CA GLN A 209 -13.44 12.45 13.85
C GLN A 209 -12.71 13.64 14.49
N ASP A 210 -11.39 13.68 14.36
CA ASP A 210 -10.63 14.89 14.66
C ASP A 210 -10.88 15.98 13.60
N VAL A 211 -10.73 17.25 13.99
CA VAL A 211 -10.88 18.40 13.08
C VAL A 211 -9.93 18.31 11.88
N ASP A 212 -8.70 17.82 12.07
CA ASP A 212 -7.73 17.68 10.99
C ASP A 212 -8.12 16.57 10.01
N ASP A 213 -8.71 15.48 10.50
CA ASP A 213 -9.23 14.39 9.68
C ASP A 213 -10.43 14.82 8.84
N VAL A 214 -11.35 15.59 9.42
CA VAL A 214 -12.47 16.21 8.68
C VAL A 214 -11.96 17.17 7.62
N ARG A 215 -10.91 17.93 7.92
CA ARG A 215 -10.30 18.85 6.94
C ARG A 215 -9.73 18.08 5.74
N LEU A 216 -9.03 16.97 6.00
CA LEU A 216 -8.49 16.09 4.95
C LEU A 216 -9.62 15.49 4.09
N ALA A 217 -10.68 14.98 4.72
CA ALA A 217 -11.84 14.42 4.00
C ALA A 217 -12.54 15.49 3.14
N LEU A 218 -12.70 16.72 3.64
CA LEU A 218 -13.28 17.82 2.87
C LEU A 218 -12.40 18.24 1.71
N ALA A 219 -11.08 18.33 1.91
CA ALA A 219 -10.14 18.65 0.83
C ALA A 219 -10.23 17.60 -0.28
N GLU A 220 -10.35 16.32 0.07
CA GLU A 220 -10.55 15.24 -0.89
C GLU A 220 -11.86 15.37 -1.71
N LEU A 221 -12.99 15.69 -1.07
CA LEU A 221 -14.26 15.94 -1.80
C LEU A 221 -14.13 17.10 -2.79
N VAL A 222 -13.43 18.17 -2.40
CA VAL A 222 -13.22 19.34 -3.25
C VAL A 222 -12.29 19.02 -4.41
N THR A 223 -11.18 18.35 -4.15
CA THR A 223 -10.19 17.96 -5.16
C THR A 223 -10.78 16.98 -6.18
N SER A 224 -11.64 16.06 -5.72
CA SER A 224 -12.37 15.14 -6.60
C SER A 224 -13.50 15.80 -7.40
N GLY A 225 -13.86 17.05 -7.09
CA GLY A 225 -14.96 17.76 -7.75
C GLY A 225 -16.35 17.41 -7.21
N ASP A 226 -16.45 16.58 -6.18
CA ASP A 226 -17.71 16.15 -5.56
C ASP A 226 -18.33 17.24 -4.67
N ALA A 227 -17.53 18.22 -4.24
CA ALA A 227 -18.00 19.32 -3.42
C ALA A 227 -17.26 20.63 -3.70
N ARG A 228 -17.84 21.73 -3.19
CA ARG A 228 -17.21 23.05 -3.14
C ARG A 228 -17.41 23.64 -1.75
N VAL A 229 -16.39 24.28 -1.23
CA VAL A 229 -16.45 25.03 0.02
C VAL A 229 -16.51 26.52 -0.29
N GLN A 230 -17.43 27.23 0.35
CA GLN A 230 -17.58 28.68 0.19
C GLN A 230 -17.59 29.41 1.54
N ARG A 231 -16.99 30.59 1.57
CA ARG A 231 -17.13 31.57 2.66
C ARG A 231 -17.83 32.81 2.11
N GLY A 232 -19.11 32.98 2.47
CA GLY A 232 -19.95 33.99 1.85
C GLY A 232 -20.26 33.62 0.39
N GLU A 233 -19.84 34.46 -0.56
CA GLU A 233 -19.96 34.21 -2.01
C GLU A 233 -18.64 33.72 -2.65
N GLU A 234 -17.54 33.66 -1.89
CA GLU A 234 -16.23 33.29 -2.40
C GLU A 234 -15.93 31.80 -2.17
N LEU A 235 -15.26 31.17 -3.15
CA LEU A 235 -14.68 29.84 -2.98
C LEU A 235 -13.57 29.90 -1.92
N ALA A 236 -13.62 28.97 -0.99
CA ALA A 236 -12.64 28.86 0.09
C ALA A 236 -11.81 27.58 -0.09
N ASP A 237 -10.53 27.69 0.24
CA ASP A 237 -9.61 26.57 0.28
C ASP A 237 -9.92 25.68 1.49
N ALA A 238 -10.30 24.43 1.23
CA ALA A 238 -10.68 23.45 2.23
C ALA A 238 -9.53 23.14 3.20
N GLU A 239 -8.28 23.11 2.72
CA GLU A 239 -7.09 22.80 3.52
C GLU A 239 -6.74 23.92 4.51
N ARG A 240 -7.29 25.13 4.30
CA ARG A 240 -6.97 26.33 5.10
C ARG A 240 -8.14 26.80 5.95
N LEU A 241 -9.19 25.98 6.07
CA LEU A 241 -10.34 26.29 6.91
C LEU A 241 -9.97 26.31 8.40
N GLU A 242 -10.23 27.45 9.04
CA GLU A 242 -10.23 27.59 10.50
C GLU A 242 -11.36 26.77 11.13
N ALA A 243 -11.04 26.03 12.20
CA ALA A 243 -11.92 25.02 12.79
C ALA A 243 -13.34 25.51 13.16
N HIS A 244 -13.39 26.63 13.87
CA HIS A 244 -14.61 27.22 14.43
C HIS A 244 -15.39 28.11 13.45
N ARG A 245 -14.81 28.45 12.29
CA ARG A 245 -15.44 29.39 11.36
C ARG A 245 -16.40 28.65 10.45
N ARG A 246 -17.58 29.25 10.28
CA ARG A 246 -18.62 28.67 9.43
C ARG A 246 -18.29 28.83 7.96
N PHE A 247 -18.64 27.81 7.18
CA PHE A 247 -18.56 27.78 5.73
C PHE A 247 -19.78 27.06 5.16
N ARG A 248 -20.06 27.29 3.88
CA ARG A 248 -21.05 26.53 3.12
C ARG A 248 -20.35 25.39 2.40
N LEU A 249 -20.79 24.17 2.67
CA LEU A 249 -20.44 22.99 1.89
C LEU A 249 -21.53 22.79 0.84
N VAL A 250 -21.16 22.88 -0.43
CA VAL A 250 -22.06 22.67 -1.57
C VAL A 250 -21.68 21.36 -2.24
N MET A 251 -22.61 20.41 -2.28
CA MET A 251 -22.37 19.08 -2.84
C MET A 251 -22.84 19.00 -4.29
N ASP A 252 -22.05 18.33 -5.13
CA ASP A 252 -22.47 17.89 -6.46
C ASP A 252 -22.82 16.39 -6.41
N TRP A 253 -24.02 16.09 -5.93
CA TRP A 253 -24.49 14.70 -5.78
C TRP A 253 -24.54 13.94 -7.10
N ALA A 254 -24.78 14.63 -8.23
CA ALA A 254 -24.80 14.00 -9.54
C ALA A 254 -23.41 13.49 -9.92
N HIS A 255 -22.39 14.36 -9.82
CA HIS A 255 -21.00 13.98 -10.04
C HIS A 255 -20.56 12.87 -9.07
N PHE A 256 -20.91 13.01 -7.80
CA PHE A 256 -20.56 12.05 -6.75
C PHE A 256 -21.13 10.64 -7.04
N HIS A 257 -22.41 10.54 -7.39
CA HIS A 257 -23.03 9.25 -7.68
C HIS A 257 -22.52 8.60 -8.97
N GLU A 258 -22.22 9.40 -9.99
CA GLU A 258 -21.66 8.91 -11.26
C GLU A 258 -20.28 8.30 -11.04
N ASN A 259 -19.41 8.96 -10.26
CA ASN A 259 -18.00 8.60 -10.16
C ASN A 259 -17.64 7.70 -8.97
N ARG A 260 -18.39 7.74 -7.86
CA ARG A 260 -18.03 6.96 -6.64
C ARG A 260 -18.96 5.79 -6.34
N ILE A 261 -20.25 5.85 -6.68
CA ILE A 261 -21.18 4.74 -6.40
C ILE A 261 -21.06 3.60 -7.43
N GLN A 262 -20.70 3.89 -8.69
CA GLN A 262 -20.49 2.83 -9.69
C GLN A 262 -19.23 2.00 -9.41
N VAL A 263 -18.19 2.58 -8.81
CA VAL A 263 -16.92 1.89 -8.50
C VAL A 263 -17.07 0.88 -7.35
N SER A 264 -18.04 1.05 -6.45
CA SER A 264 -18.27 0.14 -5.32
C SER A 264 -19.08 -1.13 -5.67
N ARG A 265 -19.51 -1.27 -6.93
CA ARG A 265 -20.25 -2.45 -7.44
C ARG A 265 -19.51 -3.20 -8.57
N GLY A 266 -18.29 -2.79 -8.89
CA GLY A 266 -17.40 -3.44 -9.86
C GLY A 266 -16.45 -4.43 -9.20
#